data_AF-A0A0J9W878-F1
#
_entry.id   AF-A0A0J9W878-F1
#
_cell.length_a   1.000
_cell.length_b   1.000
_cell.length_c   1.000
_cell.angle_alpha   90.00
_cell.angle_beta   90.00
_cell.angle_gamma   90.00
#
_symmetry.space_group_name_H-M   'P 1'
#
loop_
_entity.id
_entity.type
_entity.pdbx_description
1 polymer ?
#
loop_
_entity_poly.entity_id
_entity_poly.type
_entity_poly.pdbx_seq_one_letter_code
_entity_poly.pdbx_strand_id
1 'polypeptide(L)'
;MAPVTLSRPSTTGRSQHVTPPEEPRPLAEELQEVLIETDEEGDIKSPPIHLNSHEDEVKKLKKKLHNLGEQHNTLLDNAKNNAKIAQNRIEALEKKVADLAEIAESLGKTAENKPIIRDYINNPPDKRQPVTKYIYEKYKHFESELRNAFGIIDKKQMAEIKIRQLKQKGSAADYLAEYRYQAAKLN
;
A
#
# COMPACT_ATOMS: atom_id res chain seq x y z
N MET A 1 35.28 36.09 8.92
CA MET A 1 35.21 37.27 9.81
C MET A 1 33.99 38.08 9.43
N ALA A 2 33.06 38.28 10.37
CA ALA A 2 32.04 39.33 10.32
C ALA A 2 32.66 40.68 10.75
N PRO A 3 31.96 41.81 10.54
CA PRO A 3 31.10 42.42 11.59
C PRO A 3 29.71 42.78 11.01
N VAL A 4 28.53 42.71 11.66
CA VAL A 4 27.99 43.13 12.98
C VAL A 4 27.99 44.65 13.23
N THR A 5 26.80 45.27 13.10
CA THR A 5 26.08 46.17 14.05
C THR A 5 25.04 46.99 13.25
N LEU A 6 23.72 46.91 13.50
CA LEU A 6 22.91 47.44 14.62
C LEU A 6 22.87 48.99 14.64
N SER A 7 21.68 49.59 14.44
CA SER A 7 20.98 50.38 15.47
C SER A 7 19.79 51.21 14.94
N ARG A 8 18.63 50.99 15.58
CA ARG A 8 17.46 51.88 15.68
C ARG A 8 17.80 53.06 16.62
N PRO A 9 17.09 54.20 16.54
CA PRO A 9 16.22 54.62 17.66
C PRO A 9 14.90 55.27 17.15
N SER A 10 13.70 55.03 17.72
CA SER A 10 13.10 55.66 18.93
C SER A 10 13.24 57.18 18.93
N THR A 11 12.19 58.00 19.13
CA THR A 11 11.54 58.39 20.42
C THR A 11 10.50 59.48 20.02
N THR A 12 9.31 59.68 20.58
CA THR A 12 8.94 60.29 21.88
C THR A 12 7.42 60.57 21.80
N GLY A 13 6.59 60.44 22.84
CA GLY A 13 6.92 60.53 24.26
C GLY A 13 5.90 59.94 25.22
N ARG A 14 6.46 59.71 26.41
CA ARG A 14 5.88 59.24 27.67
C ARG A 14 6.26 60.28 28.72
N SER A 15 5.33 60.65 29.60
CA SER A 15 5.54 60.88 31.05
C SER A 15 4.15 61.16 31.65
N GLN A 16 3.55 60.35 32.53
CA GLN A 16 3.86 60.09 33.95
C GLN A 16 4.02 61.35 34.81
N HIS A 17 3.02 61.62 35.67
CA HIS A 17 3.15 62.04 37.08
C HIS A 17 1.75 61.90 37.74
N VAL A 18 1.52 60.97 38.68
CA VAL A 18 1.70 61.03 40.15
C VAL A 18 0.55 61.75 40.88
N THR A 19 -0.18 60.99 41.72
CA THR A 19 -1.12 61.42 42.78
C THR A 19 -0.37 62.07 43.96
N PRO A 20 -1.04 62.92 44.78
CA PRO A 20 -1.24 62.55 46.21
C PRO A 20 -2.57 63.14 46.81
N PRO A 21 -2.85 63.09 48.13
CA PRO A 21 -3.75 62.15 48.80
C PRO A 21 -4.99 62.80 49.45
N GLU A 22 -6.04 62.04 49.76
CA GLU A 22 -7.00 62.45 50.80
C GLU A 22 -7.46 61.26 51.66
N GLU A 23 -7.45 61.50 52.96
CA GLU A 23 -7.62 60.61 54.11
C GLU A 23 -9.07 60.11 54.33
N PRO A 24 -9.30 59.15 55.25
CA PRO A 24 -10.34 58.14 55.16
C PRO A 24 -11.72 58.63 55.64
N ARG A 25 -12.80 58.15 54.99
CA ARG A 25 -14.18 58.28 55.50
C ARG A 25 -14.75 56.90 55.86
N PRO A 26 -15.61 56.83 56.89
CA PRO A 26 -15.66 55.72 57.83
C PRO A 26 -16.52 54.55 57.35
N LEU A 27 -16.22 53.38 57.90
CA LEU A 27 -16.87 52.06 57.75
C LEU A 27 -18.38 52.00 58.12
N ALA A 28 -19.06 53.13 58.20
CA ALA A 28 -20.43 53.24 58.71
C ALA A 28 -21.50 53.37 57.61
N GLU A 29 -21.13 53.58 56.35
CA GLU A 29 -22.10 53.72 55.24
C GLU A 29 -22.34 52.42 54.45
N GLU A 30 -21.66 51.31 54.76
CA GLU A 30 -21.82 50.06 54.01
C GLU A 30 -22.71 49.01 54.72
N LEU A 31 -23.22 49.29 55.93
CA LEU A 31 -23.89 48.27 56.76
C LEU A 31 -25.27 48.63 57.35
N GLN A 32 -25.95 49.67 56.88
CA GLN A 32 -27.32 49.93 57.33
C GLN A 32 -28.23 50.37 56.17
N GLU A 33 -29.41 49.75 56.11
CA GLU A 33 -30.43 49.80 55.05
C GLU A 33 -30.10 48.83 53.89
N VAL A 34 -30.65 47.62 53.84
CA VAL A 34 -32.09 47.38 53.79
C VAL A 34 -32.48 46.09 54.54
N LEU A 35 -33.42 46.33 55.44
CA LEU A 35 -34.37 45.45 56.11
C LEU A 35 -34.69 44.11 55.41
N ILE A 36 -34.62 43.05 56.20
CA ILE A 36 -35.13 41.71 55.89
C ILE A 36 -36.68 41.77 55.92
N GLU A 37 -37.33 41.49 54.80
CA GLU A 37 -38.71 41.04 54.76
C GLU A 37 -38.76 39.68 54.04
N THR A 38 -39.35 38.71 54.74
CA THR A 38 -39.48 37.30 54.38
C THR A 38 -40.90 37.03 53.94
N ASP A 39 -41.09 36.75 52.65
CA ASP A 39 -42.40 36.41 52.09
C ASP A 39 -42.21 35.43 50.91
N GLU A 40 -42.38 34.14 51.22
CA GLU A 40 -42.99 33.06 50.43
C GLU A 40 -42.58 32.75 48.96
N GLU A 41 -42.34 31.45 48.76
CA GLU A 41 -42.53 30.66 47.53
C GLU A 41 -41.93 31.16 46.20
N GLY A 42 -40.61 31.40 46.20
CA GLY A 42 -39.83 31.41 44.95
C GLY A 42 -39.31 30.02 44.61
N ASP A 43 -40.04 29.27 43.79
CA ASP A 43 -39.56 28.03 43.14
C ASP A 43 -38.19 28.31 42.49
N ILE A 44 -37.10 27.92 43.13
CA ILE A 44 -35.77 27.95 42.52
C ILE A 44 -35.76 26.83 41.48
N LYS A 45 -36.28 27.13 40.28
CA LYS A 45 -35.99 26.34 39.09
C LYS A 45 -34.50 26.47 38.81
N SER A 46 -33.74 25.57 39.42
CA SER A 46 -32.38 25.28 38.99
C SER A 46 -32.44 24.95 37.49
N PRO A 47 -31.50 25.45 36.66
CA PRO A 47 -31.41 25.04 35.27
C PRO A 47 -31.39 23.51 35.20
N PRO A 48 -32.07 22.88 34.24
CA PRO A 48 -32.03 21.43 34.13
C PRO A 48 -30.58 21.03 33.88
N ILE A 49 -29.94 20.44 34.90
CA ILE A 49 -28.66 19.77 34.72
C ILE A 49 -28.98 18.61 33.80
N HIS A 50 -28.59 18.71 32.53
CA HIS A 50 -28.72 17.64 31.57
C HIS A 50 -27.69 16.55 31.93
N LEU A 51 -27.94 15.84 33.03
CA LEU A 51 -27.24 14.63 33.41
C LEU A 51 -27.66 13.58 32.40
N ASN A 52 -26.83 13.36 31.40
CA ASN A 52 -26.75 12.00 30.86
C ASN A 52 -26.41 11.14 32.09
N SER A 53 -27.33 10.28 32.53
CA SER A 53 -27.05 9.45 33.70
C SER A 53 -25.77 8.66 33.40
N HIS A 54 -24.81 8.66 34.33
CA HIS A 54 -23.58 7.88 34.22
C HIS A 54 -23.87 6.41 33.84
N GLU A 55 -25.02 5.88 34.26
CA GLU A 55 -25.51 4.55 33.90
C GLU A 55 -25.75 4.36 32.39
N ASP A 56 -26.33 5.35 31.70
CA ASP A 56 -26.58 5.30 30.25
C ASP A 56 -25.26 5.35 29.45
N GLU A 57 -24.30 6.14 29.93
CA GLU A 57 -22.96 6.20 29.34
C GLU A 57 -22.21 4.87 29.49
N VAL A 58 -22.27 4.25 30.67
CA VAL A 58 -21.72 2.91 30.91
C VAL A 58 -22.38 1.87 30.02
N LYS A 59 -23.71 1.90 29.88
CA LYS A 59 -24.45 0.99 29.00
C LYS A 59 -24.02 1.15 27.53
N LYS A 60 -23.84 2.40 27.07
CA LYS A 60 -23.34 2.72 25.72
C LYS A 60 -21.91 2.21 25.52
N LEU A 61 -21.02 2.36 26.51
CA LEU A 61 -19.65 1.85 26.45
C LEU A 61 -19.62 0.32 26.40
N LYS A 62 -20.42 -0.38 27.20
CA LYS A 62 -20.54 -1.85 27.14
C LYS A 62 -20.96 -2.34 25.76
N LYS A 63 -21.96 -1.68 25.15
CA LYS A 63 -22.41 -2.01 23.78
C LYS A 63 -21.30 -1.79 22.75
N LYS A 64 -20.55 -0.68 22.86
CA LYS A 64 -19.40 -0.41 21.99
C LYS A 64 -18.31 -1.47 22.13
N LEU A 65 -17.97 -1.86 23.36
CA LEU A 65 -16.95 -2.88 23.63
C LEU A 65 -17.36 -4.24 23.06
N HIS A 66 -18.63 -4.62 23.21
CA HIS A 66 -19.14 -5.86 22.63
C HIS A 66 -19.03 -5.87 21.10
N ASN A 67 -19.52 -4.81 20.44
CA ASN A 67 -19.41 -4.68 18.98
C ASN A 67 -17.95 -4.68 18.51
N LEU A 68 -17.05 -4.01 19.23
CA LEU A 68 -15.61 -4.02 18.92
C LEU A 68 -15.02 -5.44 19.05
N GLY A 69 -15.46 -6.22 20.03
CA GLY A 69 -15.09 -7.62 20.17
C GLY A 69 -15.55 -8.49 19.00
N GLU A 70 -16.79 -8.29 18.52
CA GLU A 70 -17.30 -8.99 17.33
C GLU A 70 -16.53 -8.61 16.06
N GLN A 71 -16.23 -7.32 15.88
CA GLN A 71 -15.40 -6.85 14.77
C GLN A 71 -13.99 -7.43 14.82
N HIS A 72 -13.39 -7.51 16.01
CA HIS A 72 -12.08 -8.13 16.21
C HIS A 72 -12.09 -9.61 15.80
N ASN A 73 -13.06 -10.39 16.29
CA ASN A 73 -13.16 -11.80 15.96
C ASN A 73 -13.37 -12.02 14.45
N THR A 74 -14.23 -11.20 13.83
CA THR A 74 -14.46 -11.23 12.39
C THR A 74 -13.16 -10.94 11.61
N LEU A 75 -12.40 -9.93 12.03
CA LEU A 75 -11.12 -9.60 11.40
C LEU A 75 -10.11 -10.74 11.56
N LEU A 76 -10.05 -11.36 12.73
CA LEU A 76 -9.16 -12.48 13.00
C LEU A 76 -9.48 -13.70 12.13
N ASP A 77 -10.76 -14.05 11.99
CA ASP A 77 -11.17 -15.17 11.15
C ASP A 77 -10.92 -14.92 9.67
N ASN A 78 -11.17 -13.68 9.21
CA ASN A 78 -10.83 -13.27 7.86
C ASN A 78 -9.32 -13.33 7.61
N ALA A 79 -8.50 -12.89 8.56
CA ALA A 79 -7.05 -12.98 8.46
C ALA A 79 -6.56 -14.43 8.38
N LYS A 80 -7.11 -15.33 9.19
CA LYS A 80 -6.80 -16.77 9.14
C LYS A 80 -7.17 -17.38 7.79
N ASN A 81 -8.35 -17.06 7.26
CA ASN A 81 -8.79 -17.56 5.96
C ASN A 81 -7.87 -17.04 4.83
N ASN A 82 -7.56 -15.74 4.83
CA ASN A 82 -6.66 -15.16 3.84
C ASN A 82 -5.25 -15.79 3.90
N ALA A 83 -4.73 -16.02 5.11
CA ALA A 83 -3.46 -16.73 5.29
C ALA A 83 -3.51 -18.15 4.71
N LYS A 84 -4.61 -18.88 4.91
CA LYS A 84 -4.78 -20.22 4.35
C LYS A 84 -4.85 -20.20 2.82
N ILE A 85 -5.58 -19.24 2.24
CA ILE A 85 -5.66 -19.06 0.79
C ILE A 85 -4.27 -18.73 0.22
N ALA A 86 -3.52 -17.84 0.87
CA ALA A 86 -2.18 -17.48 0.47
C ALA A 86 -1.23 -18.69 0.52
N GLN A 87 -1.27 -19.47 1.61
CA GLN A 87 -0.48 -20.69 1.75
C GLN A 87 -0.74 -21.68 0.61
N ASN A 88 -2.01 -21.96 0.30
CA ASN A 88 -2.36 -22.88 -0.78
C ASN A 88 -1.88 -22.37 -2.16
N ARG A 89 -1.91 -21.04 -2.38
CA ARG A 89 -1.38 -20.44 -3.62
C ARG A 89 0.14 -20.56 -3.70
N ILE A 90 0.85 -20.35 -2.59
CA ILE A 90 2.30 -20.51 -2.52
C ILE A 90 2.68 -21.95 -2.85
N GLU A 91 2.04 -22.94 -2.23
CA GLU A 91 2.32 -24.36 -2.49
C GLU A 91 2.06 -24.74 -3.97
N ALA A 92 0.98 -24.22 -4.56
CA ALA A 92 0.68 -24.45 -5.97
C ALA A 92 1.72 -23.79 -6.90
N LEU A 93 2.27 -22.64 -6.52
CA LEU A 93 3.34 -21.98 -7.27
C LEU A 93 4.67 -22.72 -7.13
N GLU A 94 5.01 -23.19 -5.93
CA GLU A 94 6.22 -23.99 -5.69
C GLU A 94 6.25 -25.24 -6.56
N LYS A 95 5.12 -25.96 -6.68
CA LYS A 95 5.00 -27.12 -7.58
C LYS A 95 5.26 -26.74 -9.04
N LYS A 96 4.63 -25.65 -9.53
CA LYS A 96 4.86 -25.18 -10.90
C LYS A 96 6.30 -24.75 -11.15
N VAL A 97 6.96 -24.13 -10.16
CA VAL A 97 8.36 -23.74 -10.27
C VAL A 97 9.26 -24.98 -10.33
N ALA A 98 8.95 -26.02 -9.55
CA ALA A 98 9.66 -27.29 -9.61
C ALA A 98 9.53 -27.95 -11.00
N ASP A 99 8.30 -28.03 -11.55
CA ASP A 99 8.06 -28.57 -12.90
C ASP A 99 8.85 -27.79 -13.97
N LEU A 100 8.86 -26.45 -13.86
CA LEU A 100 9.61 -25.60 -14.79
C LEU A 100 11.13 -25.81 -14.66
N ALA A 101 11.64 -26.02 -13.44
CA ALA A 101 13.05 -26.31 -13.21
C ALA A 101 13.46 -27.65 -13.84
N GLU A 102 12.64 -28.69 -13.72
CA GLU A 102 12.88 -30.00 -14.35
C GLU A 102 12.91 -29.90 -15.88
N ILE A 103 11.96 -29.15 -16.47
CA ILE A 103 11.94 -28.89 -17.91
C ILE A 103 13.21 -28.14 -18.34
N ALA A 104 13.61 -27.11 -17.59
CA ALA A 104 14.80 -26.32 -17.90
C ALA A 104 16.07 -27.17 -17.85
N GLU A 105 16.22 -28.03 -16.85
CA GLU A 105 17.35 -28.97 -16.75
C GLU A 105 17.39 -29.94 -17.94
N SER A 106 16.25 -30.52 -18.29
CA SER A 106 16.12 -31.44 -19.43
C SER A 106 16.46 -30.76 -20.77
N LEU A 107 16.02 -29.52 -20.95
CA LEU A 107 16.36 -28.71 -22.12
C LEU A 107 17.85 -28.37 -22.15
N GLY A 108 18.45 -28.05 -20.99
CA GLY A 108 19.88 -27.80 -20.84
C GLY A 108 20.71 -29.00 -21.30
N LYS A 109 20.40 -30.20 -20.80
CA LYS A 109 21.06 -31.46 -21.21
C LYS A 109 20.88 -31.74 -22.71
N THR A 110 19.68 -31.50 -23.23
CA THR A 110 19.40 -31.67 -24.66
C THR A 110 20.19 -30.69 -25.53
N ALA A 111 20.31 -29.44 -25.08
CA ALA A 111 21.08 -28.42 -25.75
C ALA A 111 22.59 -28.72 -25.70
N GLU A 112 23.11 -29.18 -24.56
CA GLU A 112 24.52 -29.58 -24.41
C GLU A 112 24.91 -30.71 -25.37
N ASN A 113 23.99 -31.65 -25.62
CA ASN A 113 24.17 -32.71 -26.60
C ASN A 113 24.23 -32.22 -28.06
N LYS A 114 23.89 -30.95 -28.34
CA LYS A 114 24.04 -30.40 -29.69
C LYS A 114 25.52 -30.13 -29.99
N PRO A 115 26.06 -30.62 -31.12
CA PRO A 115 27.49 -30.51 -31.46
C PRO A 115 28.03 -29.08 -31.39
N ILE A 116 27.25 -28.09 -31.86
CA ILE A 116 27.63 -26.67 -31.88
C ILE A 116 27.77 -26.11 -30.46
N ILE A 117 26.85 -26.47 -29.55
CA ILE A 117 26.87 -26.00 -28.16
C ILE A 117 28.04 -26.69 -27.42
N ARG A 118 28.21 -28.00 -27.62
CA ARG A 118 29.34 -28.75 -27.06
C ARG A 118 30.68 -28.16 -27.49
N ASP A 119 30.82 -27.83 -28.76
CA ASP A 119 32.03 -27.21 -29.32
C ASP A 119 32.26 -25.80 -28.72
N TYR A 120 31.21 -25.01 -28.54
CA TYR A 120 31.32 -23.69 -27.90
C TYR A 120 31.79 -23.76 -26.44
N ILE A 121 31.23 -24.70 -25.66
CA ILE A 121 31.51 -24.87 -24.23
C ILE A 121 32.91 -25.47 -24.00
N ASN A 122 33.28 -26.51 -24.75
CA ASN A 122 34.49 -27.29 -24.46
C ASN A 122 35.75 -26.80 -25.17
N ASN A 123 35.63 -25.99 -26.23
CA ASN A 123 36.79 -25.53 -27.01
C ASN A 123 37.01 -24.02 -26.87
N PRO A 124 38.28 -23.57 -26.74
CA PRO A 124 38.61 -22.15 -26.79
C PRO A 124 38.35 -21.57 -28.20
N PRO A 125 38.18 -20.24 -28.34
CA PRO A 125 37.73 -19.61 -29.59
C PRO A 125 38.53 -19.95 -30.85
N ASP A 126 39.81 -20.27 -30.71
CA ASP A 126 40.74 -20.65 -31.77
C ASP A 126 40.60 -22.12 -32.23
N LYS A 127 40.05 -22.99 -31.38
CA LYS A 127 39.85 -24.43 -31.65
C LYS A 127 38.41 -24.81 -31.97
N ARG A 128 37.48 -23.86 -31.90
CA ARG A 128 36.07 -24.08 -32.27
C ARG A 128 35.93 -24.34 -33.77
N GLN A 129 34.94 -25.13 -34.12
CA GLN A 129 34.56 -25.35 -35.51
C GLN A 129 34.16 -24.02 -36.19
N PRO A 130 34.40 -23.86 -37.50
CA PRO A 130 34.06 -22.64 -38.22
C PRO A 130 32.60 -22.22 -38.07
N VAL A 131 31.67 -23.19 -38.09
CA VAL A 131 30.23 -22.95 -37.92
C VAL A 131 29.92 -22.40 -36.53
N THR A 132 30.48 -23.00 -35.47
CA THR A 132 30.31 -22.53 -34.09
C THR A 132 30.88 -21.14 -33.92
N LYS A 133 32.07 -20.89 -34.51
CA LYS A 133 32.69 -19.57 -34.49
C LYS A 133 31.79 -18.53 -35.14
N TYR A 134 31.31 -18.79 -36.36
CA TYR A 134 30.40 -17.91 -37.09
C TYR A 134 29.13 -17.59 -36.28
N ILE A 135 28.47 -18.61 -35.73
CA ILE A 135 27.22 -18.47 -34.98
C ILE A 135 27.42 -17.59 -33.74
N TYR A 136 28.50 -17.82 -32.98
CA TYR A 136 28.74 -17.13 -31.71
C TYR A 136 29.62 -15.88 -31.82
N GLU A 137 30.14 -15.55 -33.00
CA GLU A 137 30.95 -14.35 -33.21
C GLU A 137 30.14 -13.06 -33.01
N LYS A 138 28.88 -13.06 -33.47
CA LYS A 138 27.96 -11.93 -33.31
C LYS A 138 26.56 -12.41 -32.96
N TYR A 139 25.90 -11.65 -32.09
CA TYR A 139 24.52 -11.90 -31.69
C TYR A 139 23.57 -12.05 -32.90
N LYS A 140 23.79 -11.28 -33.97
CA LYS A 140 22.98 -11.36 -35.19
C LYS A 140 23.06 -12.73 -35.89
N HIS A 141 24.22 -13.41 -35.86
CA HIS A 141 24.38 -14.74 -36.47
C HIS A 141 23.66 -15.80 -35.62
N PHE A 142 23.85 -15.73 -34.31
CA PHE A 142 23.10 -16.56 -33.37
C PHE A 142 21.58 -16.39 -33.49
N GLU A 143 21.10 -15.15 -33.53
CA GLU A 143 19.67 -14.84 -33.70
C GLU A 143 19.13 -15.36 -35.05
N SER A 144 19.91 -15.22 -36.12
CA SER A 144 19.55 -15.77 -37.44
C SER A 144 19.42 -17.29 -37.41
N GLU A 145 20.34 -18.00 -36.74
CA GLU A 145 20.24 -19.45 -36.58
C GLU A 145 19.06 -19.86 -35.69
N LEU A 146 18.75 -19.10 -34.64
CA LEU A 146 17.53 -19.34 -33.86
C LEU A 146 16.27 -19.18 -34.71
N ARG A 147 16.20 -18.12 -35.53
CA ARG A 147 15.09 -17.90 -36.46
C ARG A 147 15.01 -18.96 -37.55
N ASN A 148 16.14 -19.50 -37.99
CA ASN A 148 16.20 -20.58 -38.96
C ASN A 148 15.72 -21.92 -38.35
N ALA A 149 16.22 -22.26 -37.15
CA ALA A 149 15.90 -23.52 -36.48
C ALA A 149 14.48 -23.57 -35.90
N PHE A 150 13.98 -22.44 -35.38
CA PHE A 150 12.68 -22.36 -34.69
C PHE A 150 11.64 -21.54 -35.44
N GLY A 151 11.99 -20.94 -36.59
CA GLY A 151 11.14 -20.01 -37.32
C GLY A 151 11.17 -18.59 -36.73
N ILE A 152 10.65 -17.63 -37.49
CA ILE A 152 10.29 -16.32 -36.93
C ILE A 152 8.98 -16.51 -36.16
N ILE A 153 9.07 -16.59 -34.84
CA ILE A 153 7.89 -16.49 -33.98
C ILE A 153 7.44 -15.03 -33.99
N ASP A 154 6.67 -14.66 -35.00
CA ASP A 154 6.02 -13.36 -35.06
C ASP A 154 4.77 -13.34 -34.16
N LYS A 155 4.16 -12.16 -34.04
CA LYS A 155 2.94 -11.98 -33.25
C LYS A 155 1.80 -12.89 -33.71
N LYS A 156 1.79 -13.25 -35.00
CA LYS A 156 0.77 -14.09 -35.61
C LYS A 156 0.94 -15.55 -35.21
N GLN A 157 2.12 -16.15 -35.41
CA GLN A 157 2.42 -17.50 -34.95
C GLN A 157 2.26 -17.63 -33.43
N MET A 158 2.64 -16.61 -32.64
CA MET A 158 2.40 -16.60 -31.20
C MET A 158 0.90 -16.64 -30.86
N ALA A 159 0.09 -15.85 -31.56
CA ALA A 159 -1.37 -15.87 -31.38
C ALA A 159 -1.97 -17.22 -31.79
N GLU A 160 -1.52 -17.82 -32.88
CA GLU A 160 -1.95 -19.17 -33.31
C GLU A 160 -1.63 -20.24 -32.26
N ILE A 161 -0.40 -20.25 -31.72
CA ILE A 161 0.00 -21.18 -30.66
C ILE A 161 -0.87 -20.97 -29.42
N LYS A 162 -1.10 -19.71 -29.01
CA LYS A 162 -1.95 -19.39 -27.86
C LYS A 162 -3.38 -19.86 -28.06
N ILE A 163 -3.95 -19.69 -29.25
CA ILE A 163 -5.29 -20.20 -29.59
C ILE A 163 -5.33 -21.73 -29.54
N ARG A 164 -4.34 -22.43 -30.13
CA ARG A 164 -4.26 -23.90 -30.11
C ARG A 164 -4.17 -24.47 -28.68
N GLN A 165 -3.48 -23.75 -27.79
CA GLN A 165 -3.30 -24.16 -26.40
C GLN A 165 -4.43 -23.69 -25.47
N LEU A 166 -5.29 -22.78 -25.94
CA LEU A 166 -6.38 -22.22 -25.13
C LEU A 166 -7.43 -23.29 -24.82
N LYS A 167 -7.60 -23.59 -23.54
CA LYS A 167 -8.62 -24.53 -23.04
C LYS A 167 -9.55 -23.81 -22.07
N GLN A 168 -10.85 -24.07 -22.18
CA GLN A 168 -11.82 -23.54 -21.22
C GLN A 168 -11.67 -24.28 -19.89
N LYS A 169 -11.07 -23.62 -18.89
CA LYS A 169 -10.90 -24.15 -17.53
C LYS A 169 -11.78 -23.44 -16.49
N GLY A 170 -12.62 -22.50 -16.93
CA GLY A 170 -13.46 -21.66 -16.07
C GLY A 170 -14.60 -21.02 -16.86
N SER A 171 -14.86 -19.73 -16.62
CA SER A 171 -15.92 -18.98 -17.31
C SER A 171 -15.78 -19.06 -18.84
N ALA A 172 -16.89 -19.37 -19.51
CA ALA A 172 -16.96 -19.35 -20.97
C ALA A 172 -16.71 -17.94 -21.52
N ALA A 173 -17.10 -16.89 -20.77
CA ALA A 173 -16.91 -15.50 -21.17
C ALA A 173 -15.41 -15.14 -21.21
N ASP A 174 -14.65 -15.56 -20.20
CA ASP A 174 -13.20 -15.28 -20.13
C ASP A 174 -12.45 -16.02 -21.25
N TYR A 175 -12.83 -17.28 -21.51
CA TYR A 175 -12.31 -18.05 -22.64
C TYR A 175 -12.57 -17.32 -23.97
N LEU A 176 -13.81 -16.86 -24.18
CA LEU A 176 -14.19 -16.17 -25.41
C LEU A 176 -13.45 -14.84 -25.57
N ALA A 177 -13.28 -14.08 -24.49
CA ALA A 177 -12.53 -12.83 -24.50
C ALA A 177 -11.07 -13.05 -24.91
N GLU A 178 -10.41 -14.04 -24.30
CA GLU A 178 -9.02 -14.38 -24.60
C GLU A 178 -8.86 -14.90 -26.04
N TYR A 179 -9.79 -15.76 -26.50
CA TYR A 179 -9.81 -16.23 -27.89
C TYR A 179 -9.90 -15.06 -28.87
N ARG A 180 -10.86 -14.14 -28.67
CA ARG A 180 -11.05 -12.97 -29.55
C ARG A 180 -9.83 -12.07 -29.56
N TYR A 181 -9.22 -11.84 -28.40
CA TYR A 181 -8.02 -11.02 -28.28
C TYR A 181 -6.83 -11.60 -29.05
N GLN A 182 -6.62 -12.91 -29.02
CA GLN A 182 -5.57 -13.54 -29.83
C GLN A 182 -5.95 -13.60 -31.31
N ALA A 183 -7.22 -13.92 -31.64
CA ALA A 183 -7.70 -14.00 -33.02
C ALA A 183 -7.58 -12.67 -33.77
N ALA A 184 -7.76 -11.54 -33.08
CA ALA A 184 -7.58 -10.21 -33.66
C ALA A 184 -6.13 -9.95 -34.14
N LYS A 185 -5.14 -10.70 -33.66
CA LYS A 185 -3.73 -10.59 -34.05
C LYS A 185 -3.37 -11.45 -35.27
N LEU A 186 -4.33 -12.20 -35.81
CA LEU A 186 -4.15 -13.03 -37.00
C LEU A 186 -4.47 -12.30 -38.30
N ASN A 187 -5.09 -11.13 -38.20
CA ASN A 187 -5.52 -10.27 -39.30
C ASN A 187 -4.48 -9.20 -39.64
#